data_AF-A0A317NK06-F1
#
_entry.id   AF-A0A317NK06-F1
#
_cell.length_a   1.000
_cell.length_b   1.000
_cell.length_c   1.000
_cell.angle_alpha   90.00
_cell.angle_beta   90.00
_cell.angle_gamma   90.00
#
_symmetry.space_group_name_H-M   'P 1'
#
loop_
_entity.id
_entity.type
_entity.pdbx_description
1 polymer ?
#
loop_
_entity_poly.entity_id
_entity_poly.type
_entity_poly.pdbx_seq_one_letter_code
_entity_poly.pdbx_strand_id
1 'polypeptide(L)'
;MVGVRGCADDRINRGRLDAKDLFGWQANASDDRLTRPLIRRDGALVETDWDTAMTAIVAHSRTLLRADAAANRRDPRIGAVRERARRRGAVMRALCWNDVDELAVRTVPDPVPVNPHDAARAR
;
A
#
# COMPACT_ATOMS: atom_id res chain seq x y z
N MET A 1 22.29 0.83 -11.72
CA MET A 1 22.33 2.18 -11.09
C MET A 1 23.74 2.36 -10.55
N VAL A 2 24.35 3.54 -10.72
CA VAL A 2 25.76 3.77 -10.33
C VAL A 2 25.91 4.88 -9.28
N GLY A 3 24.80 5.47 -8.85
CA GLY A 3 24.76 6.56 -7.88
C GLY A 3 23.38 7.22 -7.86
N VAL A 4 23.10 7.95 -6.78
CA VAL A 4 21.93 8.82 -6.62
C VAL A 4 22.42 10.17 -6.09
N ARG A 5 21.75 11.25 -6.52
CA ARG A 5 21.96 12.61 -5.99
C ARG A 5 20.61 13.29 -5.79
N GLY A 6 20.55 14.25 -4.86
CA GLY A 6 19.37 15.08 -4.68
C GLY A 6 19.14 16.05 -5.85
N CYS A 7 17.89 16.45 -6.04
CA CYS A 7 17.52 17.50 -6.98
C CYS A 7 17.67 18.87 -6.30
N ALA A 8 18.59 19.71 -6.77
CA ALA A 8 18.90 21.00 -6.14
C ALA A 8 17.70 21.96 -6.13
N ASP A 9 16.86 21.91 -7.18
CA ASP A 9 15.67 22.75 -7.32
C ASP A 9 14.45 22.22 -6.56
N ASP A 10 14.60 21.10 -5.82
CA ASP A 10 13.52 20.58 -4.99
C ASP A 10 13.14 21.57 -3.89
N ARG A 11 11.85 21.90 -3.83
CA ARG A 11 11.30 22.91 -2.90
C ARG A 11 11.50 22.54 -1.42
N ILE A 12 11.52 21.24 -1.11
CA ILE A 12 11.50 20.74 0.27
C ILE A 12 12.93 20.54 0.77
N ASN A 13 13.68 19.62 0.15
CA ASN A 13 15.00 19.23 0.66
C ASN A 13 16.15 20.01 0.02
N ARG A 14 15.91 20.74 -1.09
CA ARG A 14 16.92 21.51 -1.83
C ARG A 14 18.15 20.66 -2.17
N GLY A 15 17.93 19.40 -2.52
CA GLY A 15 18.96 18.44 -2.88
C GLY A 15 19.67 17.76 -1.71
N ARG A 16 19.30 18.04 -0.45
CA ARG A 16 19.84 17.34 0.72
C ARG A 16 19.25 15.94 0.80
N LEU A 17 20.13 14.95 0.95
CA LEU A 17 19.78 13.55 1.19
C LEU A 17 20.36 13.14 2.55
N ASP A 18 19.65 12.29 3.28
CA ASP A 18 20.22 11.62 4.43
C ASP A 18 21.07 10.41 3.99
N ALA A 19 21.66 9.68 4.95
CA ALA A 19 22.47 8.50 4.64
C ALA A 19 21.66 7.38 3.97
N LYS A 20 20.37 7.23 4.30
CA LYS A 20 19.52 6.20 3.71
C LYS A 20 19.27 6.50 2.24
N ASP A 21 18.98 7.75 1.91
CA ASP A 21 18.68 8.18 0.55
C ASP A 21 19.94 8.24 -0.33
N LEU A 22 21.09 8.61 0.24
CA LEU A 22 22.35 8.71 -0.50
C LEU A 22 22.95 7.34 -0.84
N PHE A 23 22.83 6.36 0.05
CA PHE A 23 23.46 5.04 -0.11
C PHE A 23 22.48 3.91 -0.47
N GLY A 24 21.16 4.12 -0.31
CA GLY A 24 20.15 3.08 -0.52
C GLY A 24 20.11 2.49 -1.93
N TRP A 25 20.65 3.18 -2.94
CA TRP A 25 20.72 2.67 -4.32
C TRP A 25 21.58 1.40 -4.46
N GLN A 26 22.52 1.16 -3.55
CA GLN A 26 23.41 -0.01 -3.57
C GLN A 26 22.64 -1.32 -3.38
N ALA A 27 21.59 -1.30 -2.55
CA ALA A 27 20.76 -2.48 -2.28
C ALA A 27 20.05 -3.02 -3.54
N ASN A 28 19.82 -2.17 -4.55
CA ASN A 28 19.20 -2.58 -5.81
C ASN A 28 20.09 -3.53 -6.64
N ALA A 29 21.40 -3.51 -6.39
CA ALA A 29 22.41 -4.36 -7.01
C ALA A 29 22.88 -5.49 -6.09
N SER A 30 22.21 -5.72 -4.96
CA SER A 30 22.53 -6.85 -4.08
C SER A 30 22.21 -8.18 -4.77
N ASP A 31 23.10 -9.16 -4.62
CA ASP A 31 22.89 -10.53 -5.11
C ASP A 31 21.75 -11.24 -4.35
N ASP A 32 21.42 -10.79 -3.13
CA ASP A 32 20.29 -11.31 -2.35
C ASP A 32 18.92 -10.86 -2.88
N ARG A 33 18.90 -9.98 -3.89
CA ARG A 33 17.65 -9.46 -4.44
C ARG A 33 16.92 -10.57 -5.19
N LEU A 34 15.66 -10.79 -4.82
CA LEU A 34 14.80 -11.73 -5.53
C LEU A 34 14.62 -11.29 -6.99
N THR A 35 14.92 -12.22 -7.89
CA THR A 35 14.78 -12.04 -9.35
C THR A 35 13.54 -12.73 -9.92
N ARG A 36 12.92 -13.61 -9.12
CA ARG A 36 11.70 -14.35 -9.48
C ARG A 36 10.71 -14.38 -8.32
N PRO A 37 9.41 -14.48 -8.61
CA PRO A 37 8.40 -14.73 -7.58
C PRO A 37 8.68 -16.03 -6.81
N LEU A 38 8.40 -16.01 -5.51
CA LEU A 38 8.46 -17.18 -4.64
C LEU A 38 7.06 -17.44 -4.07
N ILE A 39 6.59 -18.69 -4.11
CA ILE A 39 5.37 -19.14 -3.43
C ILE A 39 5.74 -20.08 -2.30
N ARG A 40 5.07 -19.95 -1.15
CA ARG A 40 5.21 -20.89 -0.05
C ARG A 40 4.43 -22.18 -0.33
N ARG A 41 5.11 -23.31 -0.40
CA ARG A 41 4.54 -24.67 -0.53
C ARG A 41 5.18 -25.56 0.51
N ASP A 42 4.35 -26.26 1.28
CA ASP A 42 4.81 -27.20 2.33
C ASP A 42 5.83 -26.58 3.30
N GLY A 43 5.63 -25.31 3.65
CA GLY A 43 6.50 -24.55 4.56
C GLY A 43 7.75 -23.94 3.93
N ALA A 44 8.10 -24.29 2.69
CA ALA A 44 9.27 -23.78 1.98
C ALA A 44 8.90 -22.72 0.92
N LEU A 45 9.81 -21.79 0.65
CA LEU A 45 9.68 -20.86 -0.49
C LEU A 45 10.22 -21.52 -1.75
N VAL A 46 9.41 -21.55 -2.80
CA VAL A 46 9.73 -22.19 -4.07
C VAL A 46 9.59 -21.17 -5.20
N GLU A 47 10.60 -21.07 -6.07
CA GLU A 47 10.55 -20.23 -7.27
C GLU A 47 9.38 -20.59 -8.19
N THR A 48 8.80 -19.57 -8.82
CA THR A 48 7.71 -19.73 -9.78
C THR A 48 7.71 -18.61 -10.82
N ASP A 49 6.81 -18.69 -11.80
CA ASP A 49 6.57 -17.64 -12.78
C ASP A 49 5.49 -16.64 -12.33
N TRP A 50 5.40 -15.52 -13.04
CA TRP A 50 4.47 -14.44 -12.72
C TRP A 50 3.01 -14.85 -12.87
N ASP A 51 2.67 -15.65 -13.89
CA ASP A 51 1.28 -16.06 -14.13
C ASP A 51 0.77 -16.96 -13.00
N THR A 52 1.60 -17.89 -12.54
CA THR A 52 1.33 -18.78 -11.41
C THR A 52 1.22 -17.98 -10.11
N ALA A 53 2.16 -17.06 -9.85
CA ALA A 53 2.13 -16.19 -8.67
C ALA A 53 0.86 -15.32 -8.61
N MET A 54 0.53 -14.65 -9.72
CA MET A 54 -0.64 -13.78 -9.79
C MET A 54 -1.95 -14.58 -9.73
N THR A 55 -2.00 -15.76 -10.35
CA THR A 55 -3.15 -16.66 -10.26
C THR A 55 -3.39 -17.08 -8.81
N ALA A 56 -2.33 -17.45 -8.08
CA ALA A 56 -2.43 -17.83 -6.67
C ALA A 56 -2.93 -16.66 -5.80
N ILE A 57 -2.41 -15.45 -6.01
CA ILE A 57 -2.85 -14.24 -5.30
C ILE A 57 -4.35 -13.99 -5.55
N VAL A 58 -4.78 -13.93 -6.82
CA VAL A 58 -6.18 -13.64 -7.18
C VAL A 58 -7.13 -14.70 -6.62
N ALA A 59 -6.76 -15.99 -6.72
CA ALA A 59 -7.55 -17.07 -6.17
C ALA A 59 -7.73 -16.93 -4.65
N HIS A 60 -6.65 -16.67 -3.92
CA HIS A 60 -6.70 -16.49 -2.47
C HIS A 60 -7.50 -15.25 -2.07
N SER A 61 -7.28 -14.11 -2.72
CA SER A 61 -8.04 -12.87 -2.53
C SER A 61 -9.55 -13.09 -2.72
N ARG A 62 -9.96 -13.84 -3.75
CA ARG A 62 -11.38 -14.17 -3.99
C ARG A 62 -11.96 -15.05 -2.88
N THR A 63 -11.19 -16.01 -2.38
CA THR A 63 -11.60 -16.84 -1.23
C THR A 63 -11.85 -16.00 0.00
N LEU A 64 -10.94 -15.07 0.33
CA LEU A 64 -11.09 -14.15 1.46
C LEU A 64 -12.32 -13.25 1.30
N LEU A 65 -12.51 -12.63 0.13
CA LEU A 65 -13.69 -11.78 -0.13
C LEU A 65 -15.02 -12.54 -0.05
N ARG A 66 -15.03 -13.82 -0.45
CA ARG A 66 -16.23 -14.68 -0.32
C ARG A 66 -16.50 -15.04 1.14
N ALA A 67 -15.44 -15.34 1.91
CA ALA A 67 -15.54 -15.66 3.33
C ALA A 67 -16.01 -14.44 4.13
N ASP A 68 -15.42 -13.26 3.91
CA ASP A 68 -15.88 -12.01 4.52
C ASP A 68 -17.33 -11.70 4.17
N ALA A 69 -17.70 -11.79 2.89
CA ALA A 69 -19.09 -11.56 2.48
C ALA A 69 -20.09 -12.52 3.16
N ALA A 70 -19.66 -13.70 3.63
CA ALA A 70 -20.47 -14.61 4.42
C ALA A 70 -20.51 -14.24 5.92
N ALA A 71 -19.39 -13.77 6.48
CA ALA A 71 -19.28 -13.31 7.87
C ALA A 71 -20.00 -11.98 8.11
N ASN A 72 -19.75 -10.96 7.28
CA ASN A 72 -20.37 -9.62 7.34
C ASN A 72 -21.88 -9.63 7.02
N ARG A 73 -22.42 -10.72 6.45
CA ARG A 73 -23.88 -10.87 6.25
C ARG A 73 -24.65 -11.10 7.56
N ARG A 74 -23.96 -11.42 8.66
CA ARG A 74 -24.55 -11.72 9.96
C ARG A 74 -24.62 -10.51 10.91
N ASP A 75 -24.01 -9.37 10.56
CA ASP A 75 -24.09 -8.13 11.34
C ASP A 75 -25.14 -7.15 10.76
N PRO A 76 -26.28 -6.91 11.46
CA PRO A 76 -27.33 -6.01 10.98
C PRO A 76 -26.93 -4.52 10.94
N ARG A 77 -25.85 -4.10 11.61
CA ARG A 77 -25.38 -2.69 11.61
C ARG A 77 -24.63 -2.33 10.32
N ILE A 78 -23.94 -3.31 9.72
CA ILE A 78 -23.18 -3.15 8.47
C ILE A 78 -24.10 -3.15 7.24
N GLY A 79 -25.26 -3.85 7.33
CA GLY A 79 -26.26 -3.89 6.26
C GLY A 79 -26.85 -2.53 5.87
N ALA A 80 -27.04 -1.63 6.84
CA ALA A 80 -27.65 -0.31 6.61
C ALA A 80 -26.71 0.69 5.90
N VAL A 81 -25.40 0.61 6.13
CA VAL A 81 -24.39 1.46 5.48
C VAL A 81 -24.34 1.19 3.96
N ARG A 82 -24.50 -0.07 3.57
CA ARG A 82 -24.49 -0.53 2.17
C ARG A 82 -25.61 0.07 1.31
N GLU A 83 -26.83 0.17 1.84
CA GLU A 83 -27.96 0.68 1.06
C GLU A 83 -27.78 2.18 0.72
N ARG A 84 -27.11 2.92 1.61
CA ARG A 84 -26.79 4.34 1.42
C ARG A 84 -25.64 4.55 0.42
N ALA A 85 -24.61 3.71 0.45
CA ALA A 85 -23.48 3.77 -0.46
C ALA A 85 -23.87 3.41 -1.91
N ARG A 86 -24.75 2.43 -2.10
CA ARG A 86 -25.24 2.02 -3.44
C ARG A 86 -25.95 3.12 -4.22
N ARG A 87 -26.60 4.08 -3.53
CA ARG A 87 -27.33 5.18 -4.16
C ARG A 87 -26.43 6.29 -4.75
N ARG A 88 -25.11 6.26 -4.50
CA ARG A 88 -24.18 7.36 -4.87
C ARG A 88 -23.08 6.98 -5.87
N GLY A 89 -23.14 5.79 -6.46
CA GLY A 89 -22.23 5.37 -7.54
C GLY A 89 -20.96 4.67 -7.07
N ALA A 90 -20.63 3.59 -7.80
CA ALA A 90 -19.45 2.72 -7.77
C ALA A 90 -18.67 2.59 -6.44
N VAL A 91 -19.01 1.57 -5.65
CA VAL A 91 -18.18 1.12 -4.52
C VAL A 91 -17.03 0.27 -5.05
N MET A 92 -15.79 0.75 -4.91
CA MET A 92 -14.59 -0.07 -5.09
C MET A 92 -14.37 -0.90 -3.83
N ARG A 93 -14.48 -2.23 -3.94
CA ARG A 93 -14.13 -3.14 -2.85
C ARG A 93 -12.63 -3.36 -2.86
N ALA A 94 -11.91 -2.72 -1.94
CA ALA A 94 -10.48 -2.88 -1.78
C ALA A 94 -10.21 -3.89 -0.66
N LEU A 95 -9.30 -4.83 -0.89
CA LEU A 95 -8.65 -5.58 0.18
C LEU A 95 -7.69 -4.60 0.89
N CYS A 96 -8.22 -3.77 1.78
CA CYS A 96 -7.39 -2.87 2.57
C CYS A 96 -6.79 -3.64 3.75
N TRP A 97 -5.51 -3.43 3.98
CA TRP A 97 -4.67 -4.03 5.05
C TRP A 97 -5.18 -3.79 6.50
N ASN A 98 -6.27 -3.05 6.71
CA ASN A 98 -6.77 -2.63 8.03
C ASN A 98 -8.25 -2.96 8.28
N ASP A 99 -8.84 -3.99 7.64
CA ASP A 99 -10.27 -4.31 7.76
C ASP A 99 -11.22 -3.14 7.38
N VAL A 100 -10.75 -2.23 6.50
CA VAL A 100 -11.57 -1.14 5.96
C VAL A 100 -12.04 -1.52 4.54
N ASP A 101 -13.20 -2.17 4.45
CA ASP A 101 -13.74 -2.66 3.17
C ASP A 101 -14.40 -1.59 2.30
N GLU A 102 -14.74 -0.42 2.88
CA GLU A 102 -15.39 0.69 2.18
C GLU A 102 -14.73 2.02 2.57
N LEU A 103 -14.05 2.66 1.61
CA LEU A 103 -13.42 3.98 1.77
C LEU A 103 -14.33 5.07 1.21
N ALA A 104 -14.81 5.97 2.07
CA ALA A 104 -15.41 7.22 1.65
C ALA A 104 -14.29 8.24 1.39
N VAL A 105 -13.92 8.43 0.12
CA VAL A 105 -12.94 9.43 -0.27
C VAL A 105 -13.63 10.80 -0.33
N ARG A 106 -13.08 11.78 0.39
CA ARG A 106 -13.42 13.19 0.22
C ARG A 106 -12.17 13.95 -0.19
N THR A 107 -12.31 14.87 -1.14
CA THR A 107 -11.24 15.84 -1.42
C THR A 107 -11.15 16.80 -0.24
N VAL A 108 -9.99 16.85 0.41
CA VAL A 108 -9.65 17.84 1.44
C VAL A 108 -8.63 18.78 0.80
N PRO A 109 -8.65 20.10 1.10
CA PRO A 109 -7.58 20.99 0.67
C PRO A 109 -6.21 20.45 1.09
N ASP A 110 -5.19 20.61 0.25
CA ASP A 110 -3.83 20.17 0.55
C ASP A 110 -3.36 20.78 1.87
N PRO A 111 -2.84 19.97 2.82
CA PRO A 111 -2.34 20.50 4.07
C PRO A 111 -1.12 21.40 3.80
N VAL A 112 -1.06 22.54 4.46
CA VAL A 112 0.13 23.40 4.43
C VAL A 112 1.28 22.63 5.09
N PRO A 113 2.39 22.36 4.37
CA PRO A 113 3.52 21.63 4.95
C PRO A 113 4.19 22.49 6.02
N VAL A 114 4.14 22.06 7.28
CA VAL A 114 4.88 22.69 8.39
C VAL A 114 6.08 21.81 8.71
N ASN A 115 7.27 22.40 8.73
CA ASN A 115 8.47 21.71 9.19
C ASN A 115 8.36 21.46 10.71
N PRO A 116 8.48 20.22 11.19
CA PRO A 116 8.37 19.89 12.61
C PRO A 116 9.33 20.68 13.51
N HIS A 117 10.50 21.06 12.97
CA HIS A 117 11.50 21.84 13.70
C HIS A 117 11.15 23.33 13.82
N ASP A 118 10.30 23.84 12.92
CA ASP A 118 9.80 25.22 12.98
C ASP A 118 8.61 25.31 13.96
N ALA A 119 7.80 24.26 14.06
CA ALA A 119 6.71 24.16 15.02
C ALA A 119 7.18 24.15 16.49
N ALA A 120 8.41 23.67 16.75
CA ALA A 120 8.98 23.62 18.09
C ALA A 120 9.57 24.95 18.59
N ARG A 121 9.76 25.94 17.70
CA ARG A 121 10.38 27.25 18.03
C ARG A 121 9.38 28.36 18.36
N ALA A 122 8.08 28.05 18.38
CA ALA A 122 7.00 29.02 18.64
C ALA A 122 6.44 28.95 20.08
N ARG A 123 7.28 28.60 21.08
CA ARG A 123 6.93 28.69 22.51
C ARG A 123 7.79 29.71 23.22
#